data_AF-A0A7W7GB13-F1
#
_entry.id   AF-A0A7W7GB13-F1
#
_cell.length_a   1.000
_cell.length_b   1.000
_cell.length_c   1.000
_cell.angle_alpha   90.00
_cell.angle_beta   90.00
_cell.angle_gamma   90.00
#
_symmetry.space_group_name_H-M   'P 1'
#
loop_
_entity.id
_entity.type
_entity.pdbx_description
1 polymer ?
#
loop_
_entity_poly.entity_id
_entity_poly.type
_entity_poly.pdbx_seq_one_letter_code
_entity_poly.pdbx_strand_id
1 'polypeptide(L)'
;MLMSLADIEARMGQVFEDERVDQVNAFITDVTALVETFLRRSFATSAPPAAVKAVACLEVIRYLNTDPGVAADRVGDLSTSYAYAGAVVVLSKEAKDALRPFRSRTGLGSIQLVSRYIPDPVEETP
;
A
#
# COMPACT_ATOMS: atom_id res chain seq x y z
N MET A 1 -5.72 -2.03 -7.31
CA MET A 1 -5.41 -0.64 -6.93
C MET A 1 -5.84 -0.44 -5.49
N LEU A 2 -4.99 0.14 -4.62
CA LEU A 2 -5.25 0.19 -3.17
C LEU A 2 -6.26 1.26 -2.74
N MET A 3 -6.34 2.35 -3.49
CA MET A 3 -7.19 3.52 -3.23
C MET A 3 -7.53 4.23 -4.55
N SER A 4 -8.54 5.08 -4.55
CA SER A 4 -8.94 5.91 -5.70
C SER A 4 -8.77 7.40 -5.42
N LEU A 5 -8.86 8.23 -6.47
CA LEU A 5 -8.89 9.70 -6.36
C LEU A 5 -9.93 10.17 -5.34
N ALA A 6 -11.14 9.62 -5.38
CA ALA A 6 -12.22 9.96 -4.45
C ALA A 6 -11.87 9.69 -2.97
N ASP A 7 -11.00 8.71 -2.68
CA ASP A 7 -10.55 8.46 -1.31
C ASP A 7 -9.62 9.58 -0.81
N ILE A 8 -8.82 10.15 -1.71
CA ILE A 8 -7.90 11.24 -1.41
C ILE A 8 -8.67 12.55 -1.27
N GLU A 9 -9.59 12.83 -2.20
CA GLU A 9 -10.46 14.02 -2.15
C GLU A 9 -11.29 14.05 -0.87
N ALA A 10 -11.92 12.92 -0.51
CA ALA A 10 -12.70 12.80 0.71
C ALA A 10 -11.88 13.06 1.99
N ARG A 11 -10.58 12.72 1.98
CA ARG A 11 -9.68 12.93 3.12
C ARG A 11 -9.09 14.34 3.18
N MET A 12 -8.83 14.94 2.02
CA MET A 12 -8.28 16.28 1.90
C MET A 12 -9.38 17.36 2.03
N GLY A 13 -10.65 16.99 1.86
CA GLY A 13 -11.77 17.93 1.85
C GLY A 13 -11.76 18.87 0.65
N GLN A 14 -11.09 18.48 -0.45
CA GLN A 14 -10.97 19.26 -1.67
C GLN A 14 -11.13 18.36 -2.88
N VAL A 15 -11.67 18.92 -3.97
CA VAL A 15 -11.76 18.26 -5.28
C VAL A 15 -10.56 18.69 -6.11
N PHE A 16 -9.96 17.76 -6.84
CA PHE A 16 -8.86 18.07 -7.75
C PHE A 16 -9.36 18.17 -9.18
N GLU A 17 -8.81 19.12 -9.92
CA GLU A 17 -9.16 19.36 -11.33
C GLU A 17 -7.89 19.35 -12.20
N ASP A 18 -8.08 19.09 -13.50
CA ASP A 18 -7.05 19.16 -14.54
C ASP A 18 -5.75 18.40 -14.21
N GLU A 19 -4.60 19.05 -14.39
CA GLU A 19 -3.25 18.48 -14.20
C GLU A 19 -3.04 17.93 -12.77
N ARG A 20 -3.78 18.45 -11.78
CA ARG A 20 -3.70 17.98 -10.40
C ARG A 20 -4.26 16.57 -10.26
N VAL A 21 -5.25 16.19 -11.06
CA VAL A 21 -5.79 14.82 -11.10
C VAL A 21 -4.72 13.84 -11.58
N ASP A 22 -3.99 14.20 -12.65
CA ASP A 22 -2.92 13.37 -13.19
C ASP A 22 -1.79 13.19 -12.18
N GLN A 23 -1.43 14.26 -11.47
CA GLN A 23 -0.44 14.21 -10.41
C GLN A 23 -0.86 13.29 -9.26
N VAL A 24 -2.11 13.38 -8.80
CA VAL A 24 -2.63 12.51 -7.72
C VAL A 24 -2.66 11.05 -8.18
N ASN A 25 -3.07 10.77 -9.41
CA ASN A 25 -3.10 9.42 -9.96
C ASN A 25 -1.71 8.80 -10.09
N ALA A 26 -0.70 9.60 -10.46
CA ALA A 26 0.69 9.17 -10.45
C ALA A 26 1.14 8.76 -9.03
N PHE A 27 0.89 9.60 -8.02
CA PHE A 27 1.23 9.26 -6.64
C PHE A 27 0.46 8.06 -6.10
N ILE A 28 -0.81 7.89 -6.45
CA ILE A 28 -1.57 6.68 -6.08
C ILE A 28 -0.91 5.43 -6.66
N THR A 29 -0.45 5.49 -7.91
CA THR A 29 0.22 4.37 -8.58
C THR A 29 1.54 4.03 -7.90
N ASP A 30 2.38 5.04 -7.64
CA ASP A 30 3.67 4.85 -6.99
C ASP A 30 3.54 4.31 -5.57
N VAL A 31 2.66 4.91 -4.76
CA VAL A 31 2.41 4.46 -3.39
C VAL A 31 1.85 3.04 -3.39
N THR A 32 0.96 2.72 -4.33
CA THR A 32 0.43 1.36 -4.46
C THR A 32 1.56 0.36 -4.71
N ALA A 33 2.44 0.64 -5.68
CA ALA A 33 3.57 -0.22 -6.00
C ALA A 33 4.53 -0.39 -4.81
N LEU A 34 4.81 0.69 -4.07
CA LEU A 34 5.68 0.64 -2.89
C LEU A 34 5.09 -0.18 -1.75
N VAL A 35 3.79 -0.03 -1.47
CA VAL A 35 3.11 -0.79 -0.41
C VAL A 35 3.05 -2.27 -0.79
N GLU A 36 2.70 -2.60 -2.03
CA GLU A 36 2.68 -3.99 -2.51
C GLU A 36 4.07 -4.63 -2.44
N THR A 37 5.12 -3.88 -2.82
CA THR A 37 6.52 -4.32 -2.71
C THR A 37 6.92 -4.57 -1.26
N PHE A 38 6.56 -3.64 -0.35
CA PHE A 38 6.90 -3.75 1.07
C PHE A 38 6.20 -4.94 1.74
N LEU A 39 4.92 -5.16 1.43
CA LEU A 39 4.12 -6.25 1.97
C LEU A 39 4.35 -7.59 1.26
N ARG A 40 5.01 -7.57 0.09
CA ARG A 40 5.22 -8.73 -0.79
C ARG A 40 3.89 -9.40 -1.19
N ARG A 41 2.87 -8.59 -1.46
CA ARG A 41 1.51 -9.04 -1.81
C ARG A 41 0.87 -8.03 -2.75
N SER A 42 0.12 -8.51 -3.75
CA SER A 42 -0.75 -7.68 -4.59
C SER A 42 -2.18 -7.63 -4.05
N PHE A 43 -2.83 -6.48 -4.22
CA PHE A 43 -4.23 -6.24 -3.86
C PHE A 43 -5.12 -6.01 -5.09
N ALA A 44 -4.71 -6.48 -6.27
CA ALA A 44 -5.50 -6.34 -7.50
C ALA A 44 -6.89 -7.01 -7.42
N THR A 45 -6.98 -8.16 -6.75
CA THR A 45 -8.19 -9.01 -6.72
C THR A 45 -8.79 -9.19 -5.33
N SER A 46 -8.13 -8.69 -4.28
CA SER A 46 -8.60 -8.79 -2.89
C SER A 46 -8.75 -7.41 -2.28
N ALA A 47 -9.90 -7.16 -1.64
CA ALA A 47 -10.10 -5.95 -0.86
C ALA A 47 -8.98 -5.80 0.19
N PRO A 48 -8.18 -4.72 0.14
CA PRO A 48 -7.10 -4.53 1.11
C PRO A 48 -7.66 -4.29 2.51
N PRO A 49 -6.93 -4.67 3.58
CA PRO A 49 -7.30 -4.27 4.93
C PRO A 49 -7.45 -2.75 5.04
N ALA A 50 -8.49 -2.28 5.73
CA ALA A 50 -8.79 -0.86 5.86
C ALA A 50 -7.61 -0.04 6.42
N ALA A 51 -6.83 -0.63 7.33
CA ALA A 51 -5.62 -0.01 7.87
C ALA A 51 -4.53 0.20 6.80
N VAL A 52 -4.31 -0.77 5.90
CA VAL A 52 -3.35 -0.64 4.80
C VAL A 52 -3.78 0.46 3.85
N LYS A 53 -5.07 0.50 3.49
CA LYS A 53 -5.64 1.58 2.67
C LYS A 53 -5.44 2.95 3.34
N ALA A 54 -5.66 3.04 4.65
CA ALA A 54 -5.52 4.30 5.39
C ALA A 54 -4.08 4.83 5.41
N VAL A 55 -3.10 3.95 5.64
CA VAL A 55 -1.67 4.32 5.60
C VAL A 55 -1.27 4.74 4.20
N ALA A 56 -1.73 4.03 3.17
CA ALA A 56 -1.43 4.35 1.79
C ALA A 56 -2.02 5.72 1.38
N CYS A 57 -3.24 6.05 1.82
CA CYS A 57 -3.81 7.39 1.59
C CYS A 57 -3.02 8.51 2.29
N LEU A 58 -2.55 8.27 3.52
CA LEU A 58 -1.72 9.24 4.25
C LEU A 58 -0.40 9.52 3.52
N GLU A 59 0.20 8.49 2.92
CA GLU A 59 1.42 8.66 2.11
C GLU A 59 1.18 9.49 0.86
N VAL A 60 0.08 9.26 0.14
CA VAL A 60 -0.27 10.10 -1.03
C VAL A 60 -0.45 11.55 -0.61
N ILE A 61 -1.15 11.81 0.50
CA ILE A 61 -1.33 13.17 1.05
C ILE A 61 0.02 13.78 1.43
N ARG A 62 0.93 13.01 2.03
CA ARG A 62 2.29 13.47 2.33
C ARG A 62 3.03 13.91 1.07
N TYR A 63 2.96 13.14 -0.02
CA TYR A 63 3.59 13.53 -1.28
C TYR A 63 2.96 14.76 -1.91
N LEU A 64 1.63 14.90 -1.84
CA LEU A 64 0.94 16.09 -2.34
C LEU A 64 1.32 17.37 -1.58
N ASN A 65 1.71 17.22 -0.30
CA ASN A 65 2.16 18.30 0.57
C ASN A 65 3.68 18.47 0.59
N THR A 66 4.44 17.64 -0.14
CA THR A 66 5.90 17.77 -0.25
C THR A 66 6.23 18.42 -1.59
N ASP A 67 6.93 19.55 -1.57
CA ASP A 67 7.34 20.22 -2.81
C ASP A 67 8.35 19.36 -3.58
N PRO A 68 8.04 18.94 -4.82
CA PRO A 68 8.98 18.21 -5.66
C PRO A 68 10.11 19.14 -6.10
N GLY A 69 11.26 19.04 -5.44
CA GLY A 69 12.47 19.80 -5.81
C GLY A 69 13.17 20.54 -4.68
N VAL A 70 12.55 20.67 -3.50
CA VAL A 70 13.22 21.23 -2.31
C VAL A 70 13.76 20.09 -1.46
N ALA A 71 14.90 19.54 -1.87
CA ALA A 71 15.58 18.46 -1.17
C ALA A 71 16.54 18.95 -0.05
N ALA A 72 16.56 20.25 0.26
CA ALA A 72 17.42 20.77 1.31
C ALA A 72 16.84 22.07 1.87
N ASP A 73 16.19 21.99 3.02
CA ASP A 73 16.16 23.13 3.94
C ASP A 73 17.14 22.85 5.08
N ARG A 74 18.16 23.71 5.24
CA ARG A 74 19.17 23.57 6.29
C ARG A 74 18.59 24.07 7.60
N VAL A 75 18.01 23.18 8.40
CA VAL A 75 17.69 23.45 9.81
C VAL A 75 18.88 22.99 10.66
N GLY A 76 19.87 23.86 10.84
CA GLY A 76 21.03 23.62 11.71
C GLY A 76 22.04 22.59 11.19
N ASP A 77 22.59 21.77 12.10
CA ASP A 77 23.77 20.90 11.88
C ASP A 77 23.43 19.43 11.55
N LEU A 78 22.14 19.11 11.35
CA LEU A 78 21.70 17.74 11.07
C LEU A 78 21.55 17.53 9.55
N SER A 79 22.64 17.20 8.87
CA SER A 79 22.61 16.79 7.46
C SER A 79 22.16 15.33 7.34
N THR A 80 20.89 15.10 6.97
CA THR A 80 20.47 13.79 6.46
C THR A 80 20.36 13.88 4.95
N SER A 81 21.45 13.54 4.23
CA SER A 81 21.46 13.49 2.77
C SER A 81 21.03 12.11 2.28
N TYR A 82 19.98 12.05 1.46
CA TYR A 82 19.80 10.98 0.49
C TYR A 82 19.76 11.62 -0.90
N ALA A 83 20.94 11.82 -1.49
CA ALA A 83 21.06 12.15 -2.90
C ALA A 83 21.04 10.85 -3.71
N TYR A 84 19.90 10.54 -4.31
CA TYR A 84 19.89 9.82 -5.58
C TYR A 84 19.11 10.68 -6.57
N ALA A 85 19.73 10.97 -7.71
CA ALA A 85 19.18 11.85 -8.74
C ALA A 85 17.90 11.22 -9.32
N GLY A 86 16.79 11.94 -9.18
CA GLY A 86 15.42 11.46 -9.40
C GLY A 86 14.71 11.41 -8.05
N ALA A 87 13.66 12.21 -7.87
CA ALA A 87 12.87 12.22 -6.65
C ALA A 87 12.22 10.84 -6.42
N VAL A 88 12.95 9.91 -5.81
CA VAL A 88 12.44 8.57 -5.56
C VAL A 88 11.36 8.69 -4.49
N VAL A 89 10.13 8.42 -4.88
CA VAL A 89 8.99 8.24 -3.99
C VAL A 89 9.33 7.05 -3.08
N VAL A 90 9.67 7.29 -1.81
CA VAL A 90 9.96 6.23 -0.82
C VAL A 90 9.01 6.37 0.37
N LEU A 91 8.40 5.25 0.78
CA LEU A 91 7.55 5.19 1.99
C LEU A 91 8.30 5.76 3.20
N SER A 92 7.61 6.60 3.98
CA SER A 92 8.12 7.10 5.25
C SER A 92 8.42 5.95 6.22
N LYS A 93 9.26 6.22 7.22
CA LYS A 93 9.56 5.27 8.29
C LYS A 93 8.28 4.90 9.06
N GLU A 94 7.44 5.89 9.34
CA GLU A 94 6.17 5.72 10.06
C GLU A 94 5.20 4.81 9.28
N ALA A 95 5.08 5.00 7.97
CA ALA A 95 4.27 4.11 7.13
C ALA A 95 4.82 2.68 7.13
N LYS A 96 6.14 2.50 7.07
CA LYS A 96 6.75 1.15 7.16
C LYS A 96 6.47 0.49 8.51
N ASP A 97 6.56 1.25 9.61
CA ASP A 97 6.28 0.74 10.95
C ASP A 97 4.79 0.37 11.11
N ALA A 98 3.88 1.19 10.58
CA ALA A 98 2.44 0.92 10.58
C ALA A 98 2.05 -0.27 9.67
N LEU A 99 2.77 -0.49 8.56
CA LEU A 99 2.55 -1.62 7.64
C LEU A 99 3.20 -2.91 8.11
N ARG A 100 4.18 -2.85 9.03
CA ARG A 100 4.93 -4.01 9.53
C ARG A 100 4.05 -5.17 10.04
N PRO A 101 2.92 -4.95 10.75
CA PRO A 101 2.04 -6.02 11.20
C PRO A 101 1.34 -6.78 10.06
N PHE A 102 1.12 -6.12 8.91
CA PHE A 102 0.43 -6.69 7.76
C PHE A 102 1.38 -7.47 6.83
N ARG A 103 2.68 -7.40 7.10
CA ARG A 103 3.68 -8.14 6.33
C ARG A 103 3.56 -9.62 6.66
N SER A 104 3.26 -10.43 5.64
CA SER A 104 3.15 -11.88 5.81
C SER A 104 4.43 -12.43 6.44
N ARG A 105 4.30 -13.07 7.60
CA ARG A 105 5.37 -13.87 8.18
C ARG A 105 5.44 -15.16 7.37
N THR A 106 6.47 -15.29 6.54
CA THR A 106 6.90 -16.58 5.99
C THR A 106 7.17 -17.52 7.17
N GLY A 107 6.21 -18.39 7.53
CA GLY A 107 6.43 -19.40 8.57
C GLY A 107 5.20 -19.94 9.34
N LEU A 108 4.00 -19.38 9.22
CA LEU A 108 2.82 -19.84 10.00
C LEU A 108 1.57 -20.05 9.13
N GLY A 109 1.74 -20.73 7.99
CA GLY A 109 0.59 -21.23 7.23
C GLY A 109 0.14 -22.58 7.80
N SER A 110 -0.86 -22.60 8.67
CA SER A 110 -1.56 -23.84 9.01
C SER A 110 -2.39 -24.26 7.79
N ILE A 111 -2.02 -25.37 7.15
CA ILE A 111 -2.83 -25.97 6.10
C ILE A 111 -4.03 -26.63 6.77
N GLN A 112 -5.24 -26.12 6.51
CA GLN A 112 -6.47 -26.82 6.88
C GLN A 112 -6.85 -27.77 5.74
N LEU A 113 -6.70 -29.07 5.97
CA LEU A 113 -7.21 -30.10 5.06
C LEU A 113 -8.71 -30.25 5.29
N VAL A 114 -9.52 -29.82 4.32
CA VAL A 114 -10.94 -30.16 4.28
C VAL A 114 -11.05 -31.52 3.61
N SER A 115 -11.07 -32.59 4.41
CA SER A 115 -11.41 -33.93 3.91
C SER A 115 -12.92 -33.98 3.63
N ARG A 116 -13.30 -34.20 2.37
CA ARG A 116 -14.68 -34.46 1.99
C ARG A 116 -14.90 -35.97 2.10
N TYR A 117 -15.69 -36.40 3.07
CA TYR A 117 -16.08 -37.81 3.19
C TYR A 117 -16.91 -38.19 1.96
N ILE A 118 -16.38 -39.12 1.16
CA ILE A 118 -17.12 -39.79 0.08
C ILE A 118 -17.48 -41.17 0.65
N PRO A 119 -18.76 -41.47 0.90
CA PRO A 119 -19.17 -42.81 1.32
C PRO A 119 -18.92 -43.81 0.20
N ASP A 120 -18.45 -45.01 0.56
CA ASP A 120 -18.26 -46.11 -0.38
C ASP A 120 -19.61 -46.54 -0.98
N PRO A 121 -19.64 -46.95 -2.26
CA PRO A 121 -20.86 -47.44 -2.89
C PRO A 121 -21.35 -48.71 -2.18
N VAL A 122 -22.65 -48.77 -1.90
CA VAL A 122 -23.29 -49.94 -1.31
C VAL A 122 -23.25 -51.08 -2.33
N GLU A 123 -22.47 -52.12 -2.04
CA GLU A 123 -22.53 -53.38 -2.79
C GLU A 123 -23.88 -54.05 -2.51
N GLU A 124 -24.82 -53.91 -3.46
CA GLU A 124 -26.02 -54.74 -3.50
C GLU A 124 -25.59 -56.19 -3.74
N THR A 125 -25.66 -56.99 -2.68
CA THR A 125 -25.45 -58.44 -2.75
C THR A 125 -26.72 -59.11 -3.30
N PRO A 126 -26.58 -60.12 -4.17
CA PRO A 126 -27.68 -60.74 -4.93
C PRO A 126 -28.62 -61.62 -4.09
#